data_AF-A0A8S3PPA6-F1
#
_entry.id   AF-A0A8S3PPA6-F1
#
_cell.length_a   1.000
_cell.length_b   1.000
_cell.length_c   1.000
_cell.angle_alpha   90.00
_cell.angle_beta   90.00
_cell.angle_gamma   90.00
#
_symmetry.space_group_name_H-M   'P 1'
#
loop_
_entity.id
_entity.type
_entity.pdbx_description
1 polymer ?
#
loop_
_entity_poly.entity_id
_entity_poly.type
_entity_poly.pdbx_seq_one_letter_code
_entity_poly.pdbx_strand_id
1 'polypeptide(L)'
;MHWIILSIVTLTFSVYFLHLYHRNSTTFWKPLTNISFVPRIFHFISVEPFLKDNDEITEDVKSIINEWKIKNRDFEVIVWTATNIKNEFPILANLLQKIPVSSWISNLVRYKVSYEYGGLYLDTDVMAIRSVQPLLKQFHSGFVVCERPRTNNLLIFGPCKLIGTAVIASTQHNTLMKRVFEKSVYLTEKYLPTIDTTNFSYYKGKKSEWSHPLNKGI
;
A
#
# COMPACT_ATOMS: atom_id res chain seq x y z
N MET A 1 -55.77 16.40 -31.01
CA MET A 1 -55.08 15.10 -31.14
C MET A 1 -53.63 15.33 -30.73
N HIS A 2 -53.30 15.21 -29.45
CA HIS A 2 -52.79 14.00 -28.78
C HIS A 2 -51.42 13.50 -29.31
N TRP A 3 -50.40 14.02 -28.64
CA TRP A 3 -49.11 13.48 -28.19
C TRP A 3 -48.86 11.94 -28.10
N ILE A 4 -47.55 11.57 -28.20
CA ILE A 4 -46.75 10.64 -27.33
C ILE A 4 -46.42 9.17 -27.75
N ILE A 5 -45.10 8.92 -27.91
CA ILE A 5 -44.17 7.90 -27.31
C ILE A 5 -44.14 6.40 -27.71
N LEU A 6 -42.89 5.90 -27.77
CA LEU A 6 -42.37 4.51 -27.78
C LEU A 6 -43.12 3.45 -26.95
N SER A 7 -43.01 2.16 -27.35
CA SER A 7 -42.85 0.95 -26.49
C SER A 7 -42.44 -0.25 -27.37
N ILE A 8 -41.25 -0.84 -27.25
CA ILE A 8 -40.89 -2.08 -26.50
C ILE A 8 -41.74 -3.32 -26.83
N VAL A 9 -41.11 -4.36 -27.40
CA VAL A 9 -41.34 -5.76 -27.04
C VAL A 9 -39.99 -6.51 -27.02
N THR A 10 -39.77 -7.21 -25.91
CA THR A 10 -38.63 -8.05 -25.52
C THR A 10 -38.94 -9.55 -25.67
N LEU A 11 -37.88 -10.37 -25.63
CA LEU A 11 -37.84 -11.83 -25.33
C LEU A 11 -38.34 -12.79 -26.44
N THR A 12 -37.86 -14.02 -26.69
CA THR A 12 -36.80 -14.94 -26.20
C THR A 12 -36.87 -16.25 -27.04
N PHE A 13 -35.84 -17.12 -26.94
CA PHE A 13 -35.82 -18.57 -27.25
C PHE A 13 -35.91 -18.97 -28.75
N SER A 14 -35.28 -20.03 -29.28
CA SER A 14 -34.53 -21.21 -28.77
C SER A 14 -33.79 -21.85 -29.98
N VAL A 15 -32.54 -22.33 -29.84
CA VAL A 15 -32.15 -23.76 -29.74
C VAL A 15 -32.46 -24.62 -30.98
N TYR A 16 -31.41 -25.12 -31.65
CA TYR A 16 -31.25 -26.45 -32.27
C TYR A 16 -29.79 -26.50 -32.80
N PHE A 17 -28.85 -27.30 -32.30
CA PHE A 17 -28.84 -28.75 -32.40
C PHE A 17 -27.99 -29.40 -31.29
N LEU A 18 -28.59 -30.35 -30.58
CA LEU A 18 -27.91 -31.39 -29.79
C LEU A 18 -27.30 -32.44 -30.74
N HIS A 19 -26.06 -32.86 -30.47
CA HIS A 19 -25.69 -34.28 -30.51
C HIS A 19 -24.70 -34.61 -29.40
N LEU A 20 -25.29 -35.00 -28.26
CA LEU A 20 -24.95 -36.15 -27.43
C LEU A 20 -23.46 -36.55 -27.33
N TYR A 21 -22.82 -36.16 -26.22
CA TYR A 21 -22.12 -37.17 -25.40
C TYR A 21 -22.14 -36.78 -23.92
N HIS A 22 -22.81 -37.63 -23.15
CA HIS A 22 -23.00 -37.52 -21.71
C HIS A 22 -21.71 -37.98 -21.00
N ARG A 23 -21.01 -37.08 -20.30
CA ARG A 23 -20.28 -37.44 -19.06
C ARG A 23 -19.98 -36.20 -18.22
N ASN A 24 -20.41 -36.29 -16.97
CA ASN A 24 -20.34 -35.29 -15.91
C ASN A 24 -18.96 -34.64 -15.75
N SER A 25 -18.88 -33.34 -16.04
CA SER A 25 -18.13 -32.39 -15.23
C SER A 25 -18.59 -30.97 -15.59
N THR A 26 -19.45 -30.39 -14.75
CA THR A 26 -19.81 -28.98 -14.78
C THR A 26 -18.62 -28.13 -14.34
N THR A 27 -17.59 -27.99 -15.19
CA THR A 27 -16.69 -26.84 -15.12
C THR A 27 -17.37 -25.71 -15.89
N PHE A 28 -18.22 -25.00 -15.15
CA PHE A 28 -18.75 -23.71 -15.56
C PHE A 28 -17.56 -22.80 -15.91
N TRP A 29 -17.42 -22.46 -17.20
CA TRP A 29 -16.44 -21.48 -17.65
C TRP A 29 -16.76 -20.14 -16.99
N LYS A 30 -16.11 -19.83 -15.86
CA LYS A 30 -16.08 -18.46 -15.34
C LYS A 30 -15.14 -17.67 -16.27
N PRO A 31 -15.59 -16.56 -16.87
CA PRO A 31 -14.68 -15.69 -17.59
C PRO A 31 -13.57 -15.22 -16.62
N LEU A 32 -12.32 -15.52 -16.96
CA LEU A 32 -11.13 -15.10 -16.21
C LEU A 32 -10.86 -13.61 -16.46
N THR A 33 -11.68 -12.72 -15.93
CA THR A 33 -11.35 -11.28 -15.89
C THR A 33 -11.98 -10.58 -14.69
N ASN A 34 -11.65 -11.00 -13.46
CA ASN A 34 -11.63 -10.05 -12.35
C ASN A 34 -10.31 -9.28 -12.45
N ILE A 35 -10.26 -8.26 -13.32
CA ILE A 35 -9.13 -7.33 -13.34
C ILE A 35 -9.24 -6.51 -12.04
N SER A 36 -8.46 -6.91 -11.03
CA SER A 36 -8.32 -6.14 -9.80
C SER A 36 -7.51 -4.89 -10.09
N PHE A 37 -8.07 -3.72 -9.80
CA PHE A 37 -7.37 -2.43 -9.87
C PHE A 37 -6.81 -2.08 -8.49
N VAL A 38 -5.73 -1.29 -8.46
CA VAL A 38 -5.24 -0.67 -7.22
C VAL A 38 -6.31 0.27 -6.66
N PRO A 39 -6.82 0.04 -5.43
CA PRO A 39 -7.76 0.95 -4.78
C PRO A 39 -7.21 2.37 -4.60
N ARG A 40 -8.08 3.38 -4.61
CA ARG A 40 -7.69 4.80 -4.44
C ARG A 40 -7.57 5.16 -2.96
N ILE A 41 -6.66 4.48 -2.27
CA ILE A 41 -6.42 4.64 -0.83
C ILE A 41 -4.93 4.92 -0.63
N PHE A 42 -4.60 5.98 0.10
CA PHE A 42 -3.26 6.20 0.63
C PHE A 42 -3.15 5.61 2.03
N HIS A 43 -2.11 4.82 2.25
CA HIS A 43 -1.76 4.28 3.56
C HIS A 43 -0.46 4.92 4.05
N PHE A 44 -0.56 5.64 5.17
CA PHE A 44 0.60 6.13 5.94
C PHE A 44 0.66 5.38 7.27
N ILE A 45 1.85 5.27 7.87
CA ILE A 45 2.02 4.61 9.18
C ILE A 45 2.74 5.58 10.11
N SER A 46 2.13 5.89 11.25
CA SER A 46 2.68 6.75 12.30
C SER A 46 2.62 6.00 13.63
N VAL A 47 3.75 5.42 14.04
CA VAL A 47 3.84 4.52 15.21
C VAL A 47 5.14 4.74 15.98
N GLU A 48 5.06 4.47 17.29
CA GLU A 48 6.19 4.52 18.21
C GLU A 48 6.78 3.12 18.47
N PRO A 49 8.01 3.03 19.00
CA PRO A 49 8.56 1.77 19.50
C PRO A 49 7.59 1.03 20.41
N PHE A 50 7.63 -0.30 20.36
CA PHE A 50 6.77 -1.20 21.12
C PHE A 50 5.26 -1.02 20.85
N LEU A 51 4.90 -0.40 19.71
CA LEU A 51 3.52 -0.06 19.38
C LEU A 51 2.81 0.65 20.55
N LYS A 52 3.52 1.59 21.18
CA LYS A 52 3.01 2.39 22.29
C LYS A 52 1.76 3.14 21.86
N ASP A 53 0.78 3.24 22.75
CA ASP A 53 -0.45 4.01 22.53
C ASP A 53 -0.14 5.50 22.42
N ASN A 54 0.16 5.91 21.18
CA ASN A 54 0.33 7.28 20.76
C ASN A 54 -0.19 7.38 19.32
N ASP A 55 -1.27 8.13 19.14
CA ASP A 55 -1.86 8.39 17.83
C ASP A 55 -1.56 9.82 17.35
N GLU A 56 -0.65 10.53 18.02
CA GLU A 56 -0.22 11.85 17.59
C GLU A 56 0.51 11.76 16.24
N ILE A 57 -0.01 12.52 15.27
CA ILE A 57 0.62 12.69 13.96
C ILE A 57 1.31 14.05 13.98
N THR A 58 2.60 14.07 13.69
CA THR A 58 3.41 15.29 13.67
C THR A 58 3.02 16.21 12.50
N GLU A 59 3.26 17.51 12.64
CA GLU A 59 2.86 18.50 11.62
C GLU A 59 3.54 18.31 10.26
N ASP A 60 4.78 17.83 10.23
CA ASP A 60 5.49 17.47 9.00
C ASP A 60 4.79 16.33 8.26
N VAL A 61 4.36 15.29 8.97
CA VAL A 61 3.60 14.17 8.38
C VAL A 61 2.21 14.63 7.91
N LYS A 62 1.52 15.48 8.68
CA LYS A 62 0.25 16.08 8.25
C LYS A 62 0.41 16.92 6.97
N SER A 63 1.49 17.70 6.87
CA SER A 63 1.82 18.47 5.69
C SER A 63 2.01 17.58 4.46
N ILE A 64 2.76 16.48 4.60
CA ILE A 64 2.97 15.50 3.53
C ILE A 64 1.66 14.84 3.09
N ILE A 65 0.82 14.42 4.04
CA ILE A 65 -0.51 13.88 3.74
C ILE A 65 -1.36 14.90 2.97
N ASN A 66 -1.34 16.16 3.38
CA ASN A 66 -2.09 17.22 2.71
C ASN A 66 -1.62 17.44 1.26
N GLU A 67 -0.31 17.41 1.01
CA GLU A 67 0.25 17.51 -0.35
C GLU A 67 -0.22 16.35 -1.26
N TRP A 68 -0.26 15.13 -0.71
CA TRP A 68 -0.81 13.96 -1.42
C TRP A 68 -2.29 14.14 -1.75
N LYS A 69 -3.11 14.61 -0.81
CA LYS A 69 -4.55 14.87 -1.00
C LYS A 69 -4.82 15.98 -2.02
N ILE A 70 -4.09 17.10 -1.96
CA ILE A 70 -4.27 18.21 -2.91
C ILE A 70 -4.07 17.75 -4.35
N LYS A 71 -3.06 16.91 -4.59
CA LYS A 71 -2.70 16.40 -5.93
C LYS A 71 -3.52 15.18 -6.38
N ASN A 72 -4.26 14.54 -5.46
CA ASN A 72 -5.03 13.33 -5.71
C ASN A 72 -6.34 13.36 -4.88
N ARG A 73 -7.24 14.29 -5.22
CA ARG A 73 -8.43 14.63 -4.41
C ARG A 73 -9.44 13.50 -4.25
N ASP A 74 -9.38 12.50 -5.12
CA ASP A 74 -10.27 11.34 -5.18
C ASP A 74 -9.75 10.15 -4.37
N PHE A 75 -8.64 10.31 -3.64
CA PHE A 75 -8.07 9.26 -2.80
C PHE A 75 -8.53 9.42 -1.35
N GLU A 76 -8.92 8.29 -0.77
CA GLU A 76 -9.07 8.16 0.67
C GLU A 76 -7.69 8.11 1.34
N VAL A 77 -7.61 8.54 2.60
CA VAL A 77 -6.37 8.49 3.37
C VAL A 77 -6.63 7.73 4.67
N ILE A 78 -5.80 6.73 4.92
CA ILE A 78 -5.75 6.01 6.18
C ILE A 78 -4.36 6.21 6.77
N VAL A 79 -4.33 6.72 8.00
CA VAL A 79 -3.11 6.78 8.81
C VAL A 79 -3.19 5.68 9.86
N TRP A 80 -2.32 4.70 9.74
CA TRP A 80 -2.21 3.58 10.66
C TRP A 80 -1.44 4.00 11.91
N THR A 81 -2.14 4.03 13.04
CA THR A 81 -1.62 4.38 14.36
C THR A 81 -1.68 3.17 15.28
N ALA A 82 -1.12 3.27 16.49
CA ALA A 82 -1.13 2.15 17.42
C ALA A 82 -2.54 1.63 17.71
N THR A 83 -3.51 2.54 17.93
CA THR A 83 -4.89 2.17 18.25
C THR A 83 -5.56 1.40 17.12
N ASN A 84 -5.53 1.92 15.88
CA ASN A 84 -6.23 1.25 14.79
C ASN A 84 -5.51 -0.03 14.32
N ILE A 85 -4.17 -0.12 14.45
CA ILE A 85 -3.44 -1.37 14.21
C ILE A 85 -3.83 -2.44 15.23
N LYS A 86 -3.95 -2.09 16.51
CA LYS A 86 -4.36 -3.03 17.57
C LYS A 86 -5.79 -3.54 17.35
N ASN A 87 -6.69 -2.66 16.92
CA ASN A 87 -8.09 -3.01 16.66
C ASN A 87 -8.24 -3.88 15.40
N GLU A 88 -7.58 -3.50 14.31
CA GLU A 88 -7.74 -4.18 13.03
C GLU A 88 -6.93 -5.47 12.94
N PHE A 89 -5.75 -5.49 13.55
CA PHE A 89 -4.79 -6.59 13.44
C PHE A 89 -4.30 -7.09 14.81
N PRO A 90 -5.18 -7.56 15.70
CA PRO A 90 -4.82 -7.91 17.08
C PRO A 90 -3.72 -8.98 17.16
N ILE A 91 -3.73 -9.97 16.26
CA ILE A 91 -2.70 -11.02 16.21
C ILE A 91 -1.33 -10.41 15.83
N LEU A 92 -1.29 -9.56 14.82
CA LEU A 92 -0.05 -8.90 14.41
C LEU A 92 0.44 -7.95 15.51
N ALA A 93 -0.46 -7.20 16.14
CA ALA A 93 -0.15 -6.27 17.22
C ALA A 93 0.58 -6.94 18.40
N ASN A 94 0.29 -8.21 18.70
CA ASN A 94 1.03 -8.97 19.72
C ASN A 94 2.53 -9.13 19.40
N LEU A 95 2.87 -9.24 18.12
CA LEU A 95 4.26 -9.26 17.67
C LEU A 95 4.86 -7.85 17.67
N LEU A 96 4.14 -6.87 17.12
CA LEU A 96 4.60 -5.48 17.00
C LEU A 96 4.94 -4.83 18.35
N GLN A 97 4.19 -5.17 19.41
CA GLN A 97 4.44 -4.66 20.77
C GLN A 97 5.78 -5.10 21.36
N LYS A 98 6.47 -6.07 20.75
CA LYS A 98 7.78 -6.55 21.18
C LYS A 98 8.94 -5.89 20.41
N ILE A 99 8.64 -5.07 19.40
CA ILE A 99 9.64 -4.51 18.48
C ILE A 99 10.08 -3.11 18.97
N PRO A 100 11.37 -2.88 19.27
CA PRO A 100 11.85 -1.60 19.80
C PRO A 100 12.08 -0.51 18.74
N VAL A 101 11.77 -0.77 17.46
CA VAL A 101 12.08 0.11 16.33
C VAL A 101 10.84 0.40 15.49
N SER A 102 10.41 1.67 15.43
CA SER A 102 9.24 2.08 14.64
C SER A 102 9.34 1.72 13.16
N SER A 103 10.50 1.90 12.52
CA SER A 103 10.68 1.56 11.10
C SER A 103 10.51 0.06 10.84
N TRP A 104 10.87 -0.80 11.79
CA TRP A 104 10.62 -2.23 11.71
C TRP A 104 9.12 -2.54 11.86
N ILE A 105 8.43 -1.89 12.80
CA ILE A 105 6.96 -1.99 12.92
C ILE A 105 6.30 -1.58 11.58
N SER A 106 6.69 -0.43 11.01
CA SER A 106 6.21 0.04 9.71
C SER A 106 6.52 -0.92 8.56
N ASN A 107 7.66 -1.62 8.59
CA ASN A 107 7.99 -2.65 7.61
C ASN A 107 7.02 -3.83 7.63
N LEU A 108 6.50 -4.23 8.78
CA LEU A 108 5.49 -5.30 8.85
C LEU A 108 4.10 -4.79 8.46
N VAL A 109 3.71 -3.64 9.01
CA VAL A 109 2.38 -3.07 8.79
C VAL A 109 2.17 -2.70 7.32
N ARG A 110 3.19 -2.16 6.60
CA ARG A 110 3.05 -1.78 5.18
C ARG A 110 2.61 -2.94 4.30
N TYR A 111 3.14 -4.14 4.53
CA TYR A 111 2.77 -5.32 3.75
C TYR A 111 1.43 -5.88 4.19
N LYS A 112 1.09 -5.82 5.48
CA LYS A 112 -0.22 -6.24 5.98
C LYS A 112 -1.33 -5.40 5.36
N VAL A 113 -1.23 -4.07 5.41
CA VAL A 113 -2.26 -3.16 4.89
C VAL A 113 -2.33 -3.23 3.36
N SER A 114 -1.18 -3.32 2.68
CA SER A 114 -1.14 -3.51 1.22
C SER A 114 -1.80 -4.83 0.80
N TYR A 115 -1.64 -5.91 1.57
CA TYR A 115 -2.33 -7.17 1.29
C TYR A 115 -3.84 -7.10 1.61
N GLU A 116 -4.23 -6.49 2.74
CA GLU A 116 -5.62 -6.48 3.21
C GLU A 116 -6.50 -5.55 2.38
N TYR A 117 -5.99 -4.37 2.03
CA TYR A 117 -6.76 -3.31 1.35
C TYR A 117 -6.25 -2.98 -0.05
N GLY A 118 -5.04 -3.41 -0.43
CA GLY A 118 -4.38 -2.88 -1.62
C GLY A 118 -3.96 -1.42 -1.39
N GLY A 119 -4.16 -0.60 -2.41
CA GLY A 119 -3.93 0.83 -2.33
C GLY A 119 -2.47 1.21 -2.57
N LEU A 120 -2.14 2.44 -2.19
CA LEU A 120 -0.80 3.00 -2.29
C LEU A 120 -0.27 3.26 -0.87
N TYR A 121 0.66 2.42 -0.44
CA TYR A 121 1.46 2.68 0.75
C TYR A 121 2.55 3.71 0.45
N LEU A 122 2.76 4.63 1.40
CA LEU A 122 3.72 5.71 1.33
C LEU A 122 4.46 5.85 2.67
N ASP A 123 5.79 5.89 2.63
CA ASP A 123 6.58 6.33 3.78
C ASP A 123 6.20 7.79 4.11
N THR A 124 6.26 8.16 5.39
CA THR A 124 5.82 9.48 5.87
C THR A 124 6.74 10.63 5.49
N ASP A 125 7.87 10.36 4.83
CA ASP A 125 8.84 11.33 4.31
C ASP A 125 8.83 11.42 2.76
N VAL A 126 7.86 10.76 2.11
CA VAL A 126 7.69 10.81 0.64
C VAL A 126 6.68 11.89 0.25
N MET A 127 7.18 12.98 -0.35
CA MET A 127 6.33 14.08 -0.84
C MET A 127 5.76 13.83 -2.24
N ALA A 128 4.48 14.18 -2.42
CA ALA A 128 3.86 14.21 -3.74
C ALA A 128 4.31 15.45 -4.54
N ILE A 129 5.04 15.25 -5.64
CA ILE A 129 5.38 16.33 -6.58
C ILE A 129 4.31 16.50 -7.67
N ARG A 130 3.60 15.42 -8.01
CA ARG A 130 2.53 15.39 -9.03
C ARG A 130 1.47 14.34 -8.68
N SER A 131 0.37 14.32 -9.40
CA SER A 131 -0.64 13.26 -9.27
C SER A 131 -0.05 11.89 -9.63
N VAL A 132 -0.42 10.85 -8.87
CA VAL A 132 -0.01 9.45 -9.10
C VAL A 132 -0.92 8.73 -10.11
N GLN A 133 -2.07 9.33 -10.43
CA GLN A 133 -3.07 8.71 -11.31
C GLN A 133 -2.51 8.22 -12.67
N PRO A 134 -1.60 8.95 -13.37
CA PRO A 134 -1.03 8.44 -14.62
C PRO A 134 -0.29 7.11 -14.44
N LEU A 135 0.41 6.92 -13.32
CA LEU A 135 1.09 5.66 -13.02
C LEU A 135 0.09 4.53 -12.76
N LEU A 136 -0.99 4.80 -12.03
CA LEU A 136 -2.02 3.80 -11.75
C LEU A 136 -2.83 3.41 -13.00
N LYS A 137 -2.97 4.32 -13.97
CA LYS A 137 -3.52 4.02 -15.31
C LYS A 137 -2.58 3.19 -16.17
N GLN A 138 -1.27 3.30 -15.96
CA GLN A 138 -0.30 2.50 -16.69
C GLN A 138 -0.10 1.12 -16.05
N PHE A 139 -0.10 1.07 -14.72
CA PHE A 139 0.20 -0.10 -13.91
C PHE A 139 -1.01 -0.48 -13.02
N HIS A 140 -2.09 -0.93 -13.67
CA HIS A 140 -3.37 -1.22 -13.01
C HIS A 140 -3.29 -2.28 -11.90
N SER A 141 -2.32 -3.21 -11.99
CA SER A 141 -2.12 -4.29 -11.01
C SER A 141 -1.17 -3.92 -9.86
N GLY A 142 -0.62 -2.69 -9.87
CA GLY A 142 0.33 -2.23 -8.87
C GLY A 142 1.75 -2.07 -9.41
N PHE A 143 2.59 -1.44 -8.59
CA PHE A 143 3.99 -1.14 -8.86
C PHE A 143 4.74 -0.96 -7.55
N VAL A 144 6.06 -1.11 -7.60
CA VAL A 144 6.98 -0.64 -6.55
C VAL A 144 7.96 0.32 -7.18
N VAL A 145 8.52 1.22 -6.37
CA VAL A 145 9.57 2.12 -6.83
C VAL A 145 10.93 1.47 -6.67
N CYS A 146 11.94 2.13 -7.22
CA CYS A 146 13.32 1.72 -7.07
C CYS A 146 14.12 2.87 -6.45
N GLU A 147 15.18 2.57 -5.71
CA GLU A 147 16.07 3.58 -5.16
C GLU A 147 17.43 3.54 -5.89
N ARG A 148 17.95 4.71 -6.25
CA ARG A 148 19.31 4.82 -6.75
C ARG A 148 20.27 5.08 -5.59
N PRO A 149 21.49 4.52 -5.62
CA PRO A 149 22.50 4.80 -4.60
C PRO A 149 22.69 6.31 -4.39
N ARG A 150 22.64 6.76 -3.13
CA ARG A 150 22.92 8.15 -2.74
C ARG A 150 24.44 8.39 -2.79
N THR A 151 24.97 8.55 -3.98
CA THR A 151 26.41 8.82 -4.19
C THR A 151 26.60 10.14 -4.92
N ASN A 152 27.70 10.82 -4.64
CA ASN A 152 28.08 12.05 -5.35
C ASN A 152 28.57 11.79 -6.79
N ASN A 153 28.58 10.54 -7.26
CA ASN A 153 28.91 10.23 -8.63
C ASN A 153 27.72 10.58 -9.54
N LEU A 154 27.85 11.71 -10.25
CA LEU A 154 26.90 12.17 -11.28
C LEU A 154 26.70 11.19 -12.45
N LEU A 155 27.47 10.10 -12.51
CA LEU A 155 27.46 9.14 -13.62
C LEU A 155 26.73 7.82 -13.31
N ILE A 156 25.72 7.82 -12.43
CA ILE A 156 24.81 6.65 -12.32
C ILE A 156 23.81 6.69 -13.49
N PHE A 157 24.31 6.40 -14.69
CA PHE A 157 23.48 6.12 -15.87
C PHE A 157 23.18 4.62 -15.90
N GLY A 158 21.90 4.26 -16.00
CA GLY A 158 21.47 2.87 -16.14
C GLY A 158 20.14 2.55 -15.44
N PRO A 159 19.63 1.32 -15.67
CA PRO A 159 18.44 0.83 -15.00
C PRO A 159 18.68 0.72 -13.50
N CYS A 160 17.66 1.08 -12.75
CA CYS A 160 17.66 1.01 -11.30
C CYS A 160 17.69 -0.45 -10.83
N LYS A 161 18.61 -0.80 -9.92
CA LYS A 161 18.85 -2.19 -9.50
C LYS A 161 18.32 -2.53 -8.11
N LEU A 162 17.91 -1.53 -7.32
CA LEU A 162 17.45 -1.71 -5.95
C LEU A 162 15.95 -1.38 -5.87
N ILE A 163 15.15 -2.36 -5.47
CA ILE A 163 13.72 -2.15 -5.22
C ILE A 163 13.59 -1.37 -3.91
N GLY A 164 12.84 -0.26 -3.96
CA GLY A 164 12.48 0.53 -2.80
C GLY A 164 11.09 0.16 -2.30
N THR A 165 10.89 0.19 -1.00
CA THR A 165 9.62 -0.15 -0.34
C THR A 165 8.89 1.08 0.20
N ALA A 166 9.44 2.27 -0.03
CA ALA A 166 8.88 3.54 0.41
C ALA A 166 7.59 3.93 -0.32
N VAL A 167 7.36 3.35 -1.51
CA VAL A 167 6.11 3.50 -2.27
C VAL A 167 5.74 2.14 -2.85
N ILE A 168 4.56 1.64 -2.46
CA ILE A 168 4.04 0.34 -2.92
C ILE A 168 2.60 0.55 -3.36
N ALA A 169 2.32 0.35 -4.64
CA ALA A 169 0.97 0.23 -5.18
C ALA A 169 0.63 -1.25 -5.33
N SER A 170 -0.51 -1.69 -4.79
CA SER A 170 -0.94 -3.08 -4.96
C SER A 170 -2.45 -3.20 -5.01
N THR A 171 -2.90 -4.25 -5.70
CA THR A 171 -4.29 -4.68 -5.65
C THR A 171 -4.59 -5.32 -4.30
N GLN A 172 -5.85 -5.27 -3.88
CA GLN A 172 -6.28 -6.02 -2.71
C GLN A 172 -5.95 -7.51 -2.87
N HIS A 173 -5.51 -8.15 -1.79
CA HIS A 173 -5.14 -9.57 -1.72
C HIS A 173 -4.04 -10.00 -2.71
N ASN A 174 -3.16 -9.08 -3.08
CA ASN A 174 -2.02 -9.37 -3.94
C ASN A 174 -1.13 -10.48 -3.35
N THR A 175 -0.89 -11.55 -4.11
CA THR A 175 -0.16 -12.73 -3.63
C THR A 175 1.30 -12.42 -3.28
N LEU A 176 1.94 -11.46 -3.95
CA LEU A 176 3.30 -11.04 -3.61
C LEU A 176 3.32 -10.33 -2.26
N MET A 177 2.38 -9.40 -2.01
CA MET A 177 2.27 -8.73 -0.69
C MET A 177 2.03 -9.74 0.43
N LYS A 178 1.19 -10.75 0.21
CA LYS A 178 0.98 -11.85 1.15
C LYS A 178 2.28 -12.58 1.48
N ARG A 179 3.02 -13.03 0.46
CA ARG A 179 4.28 -13.79 0.64
C ARG A 179 5.33 -12.96 1.36
N VAL A 180 5.46 -11.68 1.01
CA VAL A 180 6.41 -10.76 1.66
C VAL A 180 6.01 -10.51 3.11
N PHE A 181 4.73 -10.30 3.39
CA PHE A 181 4.21 -10.14 4.76
C PHE A 181 4.50 -11.40 5.61
N GLU A 182 4.09 -12.58 5.15
CA GLU A 182 4.29 -13.85 5.86
C GLU A 182 5.77 -14.12 6.11
N LYS A 183 6.63 -13.89 5.10
CA LYS A 183 8.07 -14.05 5.26
C LYS A 183 8.65 -13.05 6.26
N SER A 184 8.18 -11.80 6.25
CA SER A 184 8.67 -10.76 7.15
C SER A 184 8.26 -11.03 8.61
N VAL A 185 7.04 -11.53 8.84
CA VAL A 185 6.58 -11.99 10.16
C VAL A 185 7.44 -13.15 10.63
N TYR A 186 7.59 -14.20 9.82
CA TYR A 186 8.43 -15.36 10.15
C TYR A 186 9.87 -14.97 10.52
N LEU A 187 10.50 -14.09 9.72
CA LEU A 187 11.86 -13.63 10.00
C LEU A 187 11.91 -12.79 11.27
N THR A 188 10.90 -11.95 11.52
CA THR A 188 10.81 -11.17 12.75
C THR A 188 10.70 -12.07 13.97
N GLU A 189 9.80 -13.06 13.96
CA GLU A 189 9.65 -14.01 15.07
C GLU A 189 10.93 -14.81 15.31
N LYS A 190 11.66 -15.17 14.24
CA LYS A 190 12.92 -15.91 14.33
C LYS A 190 14.06 -15.07 14.95
N TYR A 191 14.20 -13.81 14.55
CA TYR A 191 15.37 -13.00 14.89
C TYR A 191 15.15 -12.02 16.03
N LEU A 192 13.92 -11.56 16.29
CA LEU A 192 13.63 -10.63 17.37
C LEU A 192 14.11 -11.14 18.75
N PRO A 193 13.95 -12.44 19.12
CA PRO A 193 14.46 -12.95 20.39
C PRO A 193 15.99 -12.94 20.52
N THR A 194 16.71 -12.85 19.40
CA THR A 194 18.19 -12.81 19.38
C THR A 194 18.75 -11.40 19.60
N ILE A 195 17.88 -10.39 19.59
CA ILE A 195 18.26 -8.99 19.77
C ILE A 195 18.10 -8.63 21.23
N ASP A 196 19.14 -8.04 21.82
CA ASP A 196 19.04 -7.43 23.14
C ASP A 196 18.22 -6.15 23.06
N THR A 197 16.94 -6.25 23.44
CA THR A 197 16.02 -5.11 23.46
C THR A 197 16.16 -4.26 24.72
N THR A 198 16.89 -4.71 25.75
CA THR A 198 17.05 -4.00 27.03
C THR A 198 18.07 -2.86 26.93
N ASN A 199 19.09 -3.04 26.08
CA ASN A 199 20.11 -2.03 25.79
C ASN A 199 19.82 -1.22 24.52
N PHE A 200 18.59 -1.28 24.00
CA PHE A 200 18.22 -0.56 22.80
C PHE A 200 18.09 0.95 23.10
N SER A 201 19.13 1.72 22.79
CA SER A 201 19.07 3.18 22.83
C SER A 201 18.47 3.71 21.53
N TYR A 202 17.26 4.28 21.62
CA TYR A 202 16.69 5.03 20.52
C TYR A 202 17.51 6.33 20.38
N TYR A 203 18.28 6.46 19.29
CA TYR A 203 18.87 7.74 18.91
C TYR A 203 17.71 8.71 18.63
N LYS A 204 17.34 9.52 19.63
CA LYS A 204 16.58 10.75 19.41
C LYS A 204 17.52 11.74 18.73
N GLY A 205 17.77 11.53 17.44
CA GLY A 205 18.52 12.47 16.62
C GLY A 205 17.88 13.85 16.76
N LYS A 206 18.68 14.87 17.09
CA LYS A 206 18.31 16.27 16.92
C LYS A 206 17.65 16.40 15.54
N LYS A 207 16.52 17.13 15.46
CA LYS A 207 15.88 17.51 14.19
C LYS A 207 16.99 17.89 13.21
N SER A 208 17.19 17.10 12.16
CA SER A 208 17.98 17.58 11.03
C SER A 208 17.24 18.80 10.52
N GLU A 209 17.83 19.97 10.62
CA GLU A 209 17.35 21.17 9.91
C GLU A 209 17.44 20.87 8.42
N TRP A 210 16.38 20.28 7.87
CA TRP A 210 16.26 20.05 6.44
C TRP A 210 15.89 21.39 5.82
N SER A 211 16.91 22.18 5.47
CA SER A 211 16.70 23.37 4.64
C SER A 211 16.52 22.91 3.19
N HIS A 212 15.30 23.01 2.69
CA HIS A 212 14.99 22.72 1.29
C HIS A 212 15.85 23.61 0.37
N PRO A 213 16.53 23.06 -0.65
CA PRO A 213 17.31 23.87 -1.61
C PRO A 213 16.47 24.89 -2.40
N LEU A 214 15.14 24.73 -2.41
CA LEU A 214 14.19 25.63 -3.07
C LEU A 214 13.72 26.80 -2.19
N ASN A 215 14.16 26.87 -0.93
CA ASN A 215 13.92 28.03 -0.04
C ASN A 215 15.02 29.10 -0.13
N LYS A 216 15.97 28.96 -1.06
CA LYS A 216 16.87 30.07 -1.42
C LYS A 216 16.24 30.83 -2.59
N GLY A 217 15.62 31.95 -2.24
CA GLY A 217 15.08 33.04 -3.08
C GLY A 217 15.00 32.83 -4.59
N ILE A 218 13.77 32.91 -5.10
CA ILE A 218 13.51 33.66 -6.34
C ILE A 218 13.52 35.14 -5.98
#